data_AF-A0A7W7L8D8-F1
#
_entry.id   AF-A0A7W7L8D8-F1
#
_cell.length_a   1.000
_cell.length_b   1.000
_cell.length_c   1.000
_cell.angle_alpha   90.00
_cell.angle_beta   90.00
_cell.angle_gamma   90.00
#
_symmetry.space_group_name_H-M   'P 1'
#
loop_
_entity.id
_entity.type
_entity.pdbx_description
1 polymer ?
#
loop_
_entity_poly.entity_id
_entity_poly.type
_entity_poly.pdbx_seq_one_letter_code
_entity_poly.pdbx_strand_id
1 'polypeptide(L)'
;MEPAYDLMARLLTEHFGIPEEEITPDATFEQLEVDSLARVELITMIEDRLHVALPEEHGDATVGEAAAYLDRLVADRADREPAAPTGDQPVAMAGPAR
;
A
#
# COMPACT_ATOMS: atom_id res chain seq x y z
N MET A 1 9.64 -12.76 1.81
CA MET A 1 8.66 -11.68 1.76
C MET A 1 9.30 -10.51 2.47
N GLU A 2 9.36 -9.36 1.85
CA GLU A 2 9.85 -8.18 2.54
C GLU A 2 8.83 -7.78 3.61
N PRO A 3 9.25 -7.41 4.85
CA PRO A 3 8.35 -6.88 5.86
C PRO A 3 7.62 -5.64 5.35
N ALA A 4 6.33 -5.50 5.67
CA ALA A 4 5.57 -4.30 5.30
C ALA A 4 6.19 -3.02 5.88
N TYR A 5 6.87 -3.12 7.02
CA TYR A 5 7.64 -2.02 7.61
C TYR A 5 8.72 -1.49 6.67
N ASP A 6 9.55 -2.38 6.11
CA ASP A 6 10.67 -2.00 5.23
C ASP A 6 10.15 -1.34 3.94
N LEU A 7 9.00 -1.80 3.43
CA LEU A 7 8.34 -1.19 2.29
C LEU A 7 7.90 0.24 2.61
N MET A 8 7.21 0.43 3.74
CA MET A 8 6.76 1.76 4.15
C MET A 8 7.93 2.69 4.44
N ALA A 9 8.96 2.23 5.14
CA ALA A 9 10.14 3.02 5.43
C ALA A 9 10.80 3.53 4.14
N ARG A 10 10.95 2.65 3.13
CA ARG A 10 11.47 3.05 1.83
C ARG A 10 10.57 4.05 1.11
N LEU A 11 9.25 3.84 1.12
CA LEU A 11 8.32 4.80 0.49
C LEU A 11 8.38 6.18 1.17
N LEU A 12 8.38 6.21 2.51
CA LEU A 12 8.51 7.42 3.31
C LEU A 12 9.85 8.16 3.03
N THR A 13 10.95 7.43 2.89
CA THR A 13 12.24 8.05 2.56
C THR A 13 12.34 8.50 1.10
N GLU A 14 11.94 7.66 0.14
CA GLU A 14 12.14 7.93 -1.29
C GLU A 14 11.12 8.92 -1.87
N HIS A 15 9.85 8.86 -1.44
CA HIS A 15 8.77 9.68 -1.97
C HIS A 15 8.45 10.90 -1.10
N PHE A 16 8.56 10.76 0.22
CA PHE A 16 8.22 11.83 1.16
C PHE A 16 9.46 12.54 1.74
N GLY A 17 10.67 12.02 1.49
CA GLY A 17 11.92 12.63 1.93
C GLY A 17 12.18 12.51 3.43
N ILE A 18 11.49 11.58 4.10
CA ILE A 18 11.56 11.42 5.56
C ILE A 18 12.83 10.64 5.92
N PRO A 19 13.68 11.15 6.82
CA PRO A 19 14.90 10.47 7.23
C PRO A 19 14.59 9.11 7.87
N GLU A 20 15.33 8.07 7.47
CA GLU A 20 15.16 6.71 8.03
C GLU A 20 15.32 6.68 9.56
N GLU A 21 16.12 7.59 10.12
CA GLU A 21 16.31 7.74 11.56
C GLU A 21 15.08 8.24 12.32
N GLU A 22 14.16 8.94 11.65
CA GLU A 22 12.89 9.39 12.23
C GLU A 22 11.80 8.32 12.13
N ILE A 23 11.90 7.43 11.14
CA ILE A 23 10.97 6.34 10.89
C ILE A 23 11.19 5.25 11.95
N THR A 24 10.46 5.36 13.05
CA THR A 24 10.46 4.38 14.14
C THR A 24 9.12 3.66 14.23
N PRO A 25 9.07 2.43 14.77
CA PRO A 25 7.81 1.70 14.94
C PRO A 25 6.80 2.41 15.83
N ASP A 26 7.27 3.25 16.76
CA ASP A 26 6.45 4.01 17.70
C ASP A 26 6.06 5.41 17.17
N ALA A 27 6.63 5.84 16.05
CA ALA A 27 6.31 7.14 15.43
C ALA A 27 4.93 7.10 14.79
N THR A 28 4.16 8.18 14.96
CA THR A 28 2.91 8.39 14.24
C THR A 28 3.17 9.08 12.90
N PHE A 29 2.24 8.92 11.94
CA PHE A 29 2.31 9.61 10.66
C PHE A 29 2.34 11.15 10.83
N GLU A 30 1.63 11.69 11.83
CA GLU A 30 1.68 13.12 12.14
C GLU A 30 3.06 13.58 12.63
N GLN A 31 3.76 12.76 13.43
CA GLN A 31 5.12 13.06 13.90
C GLN A 31 6.15 13.06 12.77
N LEU A 32 5.89 12.27 11.72
CA LEU A 32 6.71 12.21 10.51
C LEU A 32 6.32 13.27 9.46
N GLU A 33 5.50 14.26 9.85
CA GLU A 33 4.98 15.31 8.97
C GLU A 33 4.20 14.77 7.76
N VAL A 34 3.67 13.54 7.85
CA VAL A 34 2.80 12.94 6.83
C VAL A 34 1.38 13.46 7.04
N ASP A 35 1.00 14.44 6.23
CA ASP A 35 -0.35 15.00 6.23
C ASP A 35 -1.41 14.03 5.67
N SER A 36 -2.68 14.42 5.73
CA SER A 36 -3.80 13.57 5.28
C SER A 36 -3.76 13.25 3.78
N LEU A 37 -3.23 14.13 2.93
CA LEU A 37 -3.11 13.89 1.49
C LEU A 37 -1.92 12.97 1.19
N ALA A 38 -0.78 13.24 1.82
CA ALA A 38 0.42 12.40 1.78
C ALA A 38 0.11 10.98 2.25
N ARG A 39 -0.75 10.82 3.27
CA ARG A 39 -1.20 9.51 3.76
C ARG A 39 -2.02 8.75 2.73
N VAL A 40 -2.92 9.44 1.99
CA VAL A 40 -3.69 8.84 0.89
C VAL A 40 -2.76 8.37 -0.24
N GLU A 41 -1.74 9.17 -0.58
CA GLU A 41 -0.73 8.78 -1.57
C GLU A 41 0.09 7.57 -1.12
N LEU A 42 0.53 7.55 0.14
CA LEU A 42 1.26 6.41 0.73
C LEU A 42 0.41 5.13 0.67
N ILE A 43 -0.86 5.20 1.09
CA ILE A 43 -1.81 4.09 1.02
C ILE A 43 -1.92 3.57 -0.42
N THR A 44 -2.13 4.46 -1.39
CA THR A 44 -2.26 4.10 -2.80
C THR A 44 -1.00 3.38 -3.32
N MET A 45 0.21 3.85 -2.94
CA MET A 45 1.47 3.20 -3.32
C MET A 45 1.60 1.79 -2.71
N ILE A 46 1.17 1.61 -1.47
CA ILE A 46 1.21 0.32 -0.78
C ILE A 46 0.20 -0.66 -1.42
N GLU A 47 -1.01 -0.19 -1.71
CA GLU A 47 -2.06 -0.97 -2.38
C GLU A 47 -1.61 -1.45 -3.75
N ASP A 48 -1.02 -0.58 -4.58
CA ASP A 48 -0.50 -0.94 -5.90
C ASP A 48 0.62 -1.97 -5.81
N ARG A 49 1.53 -1.80 -4.84
CA ARG A 49 2.71 -2.66 -4.67
C ARG A 49 2.38 -4.04 -4.09
N LEU A 50 1.42 -4.12 -3.19
CA LEU A 50 1.02 -5.37 -2.51
C LEU A 50 -0.25 -5.99 -3.11
N HIS A 51 -0.90 -5.31 -4.05
CA HIS A 51 -2.18 -5.68 -4.64
C HIS A 51 -3.26 -5.95 -3.56
N VAL A 52 -3.31 -5.07 -2.56
CA VAL A 52 -4.27 -5.11 -1.45
C VAL A 52 -5.19 -3.89 -1.51
N ALA A 53 -6.30 -3.94 -0.76
CA ALA A 53 -7.16 -2.80 -0.53
C ALA A 53 -7.14 -2.46 0.97
N LEU A 54 -6.80 -1.23 1.31
CA LEU A 54 -6.69 -0.73 2.67
C LEU A 54 -7.85 0.25 2.90
N PRO A 55 -8.49 0.21 4.08
CA PRO A 55 -9.48 1.22 4.43
C PRO A 55 -8.79 2.59 4.56
N GLU A 56 -9.44 3.64 4.07
CA GLU A 56 -8.94 5.04 4.12
C GLU A 56 -8.88 5.63 5.55
N GLU A 57 -9.22 4.86 6.60
CA GLU A 57 -9.29 5.33 7.98
C GLU A 57 -8.64 4.28 8.93
N HIS A 58 -7.95 4.62 10.03
CA HIS A 58 -8.25 5.67 11.02
C HIS A 58 -6.99 6.14 11.78
N GLY A 59 -6.98 7.44 12.12
CA GLY A 59 -6.39 7.95 13.38
C GLY A 59 -4.89 7.78 13.60
N ASP A 60 -4.46 8.13 14.82
CA ASP A 60 -3.10 8.21 15.38
C ASP A 60 -2.32 6.87 15.41
N ALA A 61 -2.45 6.06 14.36
CA ALA A 61 -1.70 4.82 14.24
C ALA A 61 -0.21 5.11 14.05
N THR A 62 0.60 4.28 14.71
CA THR A 62 2.04 4.27 14.53
C THR A 62 2.45 3.55 13.25
N VAL A 63 3.66 3.81 12.76
CA VAL A 63 4.23 3.09 11.62
C VAL A 63 4.29 1.58 11.90
N GLY A 64 4.62 1.18 13.12
CA GLY A 64 4.65 -0.23 13.52
C GLY A 64 3.27 -0.90 13.47
N GLU A 65 2.23 -0.21 13.92
CA GLU A 65 0.85 -0.73 13.85
C GLU A 65 0.36 -0.88 12.41
N ALA A 66 0.65 0.11 11.56
CA ALA A 66 0.34 0.04 10.13
C ALA A 66 1.08 -1.14 9.46
N ALA A 67 2.37 -1.34 9.76
CA ALA A 67 3.16 -2.43 9.23
C ALA A 67 2.57 -3.79 9.63
N ALA A 68 2.27 -3.95 10.93
CA ALA A 68 1.72 -5.18 11.46
C ALA A 68 0.31 -5.48 10.91
N TYR A 69 -0.46 -4.46 10.56
CA TYR A 69 -1.73 -4.63 9.87
C TYR A 69 -1.52 -5.13 8.43
N LEU A 70 -0.62 -4.51 7.69
CA LEU A 70 -0.26 -4.90 6.32
C LEU A 70 0.27 -6.32 6.23
N ASP A 71 1.21 -6.70 7.10
CA ASP A 71 1.77 -8.05 7.14
C ASP A 71 0.68 -9.10 7.36
N ARG A 72 -0.29 -8.82 8.24
CA ARG A 72 -1.44 -9.70 8.48
C ARG A 72 -2.36 -9.80 7.26
N LEU A 73 -2.60 -8.68 6.58
CA LEU A 73 -3.45 -8.63 5.40
C LEU A 73 -2.83 -9.42 4.24
N VAL A 74 -1.53 -9.24 4.00
CA VAL A 74 -0.78 -9.97 2.97
C VAL A 74 -0.71 -11.47 3.29
N ALA A 75 -0.50 -11.83 4.56
CA ALA A 75 -0.51 -13.23 4.98
C ALA A 75 -1.88 -13.90 4.76
N ASP A 76 -2.99 -13.26 5.16
CA ASP A 76 -4.34 -13.80 4.96
C ASP A 76 -4.70 -13.91 3.46
N ARG A 77 -4.22 -12.98 2.62
CA ARG A 77 -4.37 -13.06 1.16
C ARG A 77 -3.57 -14.23 0.57
N ALA A 78 -2.32 -14.44 1.01
CA ALA A 78 -1.49 -15.53 0.52
C ALA A 78 -2.14 -16.91 0.78
N ASP A 79 -2.91 -17.03 1.87
CA ASP A 79 -3.69 -18.24 2.17
C ASP A 79 -4.99 -18.36 1.36
N ARG A 80 -5.48 -17.27 0.74
CA ARG A 80 -6.79 -17.20 0.07
C ARG A 80 -6.74 -17.11 -1.45
N GLU A 81 -5.60 -16.83 -2.08
CA GLU A 81 -5.56 -16.58 -3.53
C GLU A 81 -5.01 -17.75 -4.37
N PRO A 82 -5.84 -18.48 -5.13
CA PRO A 82 -5.42 -19.00 -6.41
C PRO A 82 -5.46 -17.83 -7.41
N ALA A 83 -4.32 -17.51 -8.02
CA ALA A 83 -4.16 -16.47 -9.04
C ALA A 83 -5.36 -16.42 -10.01
N ALA A 84 -6.09 -15.30 -10.02
CA ALA A 84 -7.06 -15.02 -11.07
C ALA A 84 -6.36 -14.29 -12.23
N PRO A 85 -6.56 -14.72 -13.49
CA PRO A 85 -5.97 -14.05 -14.64
C PRO A 85 -6.67 -12.71 -14.86
N THR A 86 -5.92 -11.61 -14.90
CA THR A 86 -6.40 -10.34 -15.42
C THR A 86 -6.86 -10.58 -16.85
N GLY A 87 -8.18 -10.56 -17.03
CA GLY A 87 -8.83 -10.72 -18.32
C GLY A 87 -8.34 -9.65 -19.29
N ASP A 88 -7.72 -10.10 -20.37
CA ASP A 88 -7.54 -9.34 -21.58
C ASP A 88 -8.93 -8.86 -22.04
N GLN A 89 -9.13 -7.55 -22.02
CA GLN A 89 -10.37 -6.93 -22.48
C GLN A 89 -10.56 -7.28 -23.96
N PRO A 90 -11.68 -7.90 -24.39
CA PRO A 90 -11.93 -8.06 -25.81
C PRO A 90 -12.29 -6.68 -26.37
N VAL A 91 -11.33 -6.02 -27.01
CA VAL A 91 -11.61 -4.86 -27.86
C VAL A 91 -12.62 -5.29 -28.92
N ALA A 92 -13.80 -4.69 -28.87
CA ALA A 92 -14.94 -4.99 -29.71
C ALA A 92 -14.59 -4.89 -31.20
N MET A 93 -14.72 -5.99 -31.93
CA MET A 93 -14.73 -6.01 -33.39
C MET A 93 -16.19 -6.14 -33.86
N ALA A 94 -16.82 -5.01 -34.19
CA ALA A 94 -18.09 -4.93 -34.88
C ALA A 94 -17.97 -3.84 -35.96
N GLY A 95 -18.13 -4.06 -37.27
CA GLY A 95 -18.42 -5.23 -38.10
C GLY A 95 -17.96 -4.92 -39.55
N PRO A 96 -18.25 -5.76 -40.55
CA PRO A 96 -17.73 -5.54 -41.91
C PRO A 96 -18.48 -4.42 -42.63
N ALA A 97 -17.72 -3.61 -43.34
CA ALA A 97 -18.22 -2.67 -44.34
C ALA A 97 -19.06 -3.40 -45.40
N ARG A 98 -20.24 -2.85 -45.68
CA ARG A 98 -20.98 -3.09 -46.92
C ARG A 98 -21.59 -1.80 -47.41
#